data_AF-A0A3A0DLK5-F1
#
_entry.id   AF-A0A3A0DLK5-F1
#
_cell.length_a   1.000
_cell.length_b   1.000
_cell.length_c   1.000
_cell.angle_alpha   90.00
_cell.angle_beta   90.00
_cell.angle_gamma   90.00
#
_symmetry.space_group_name_H-M   'P 1'
#
loop_
_entity.id
_entity.type
_entity.pdbx_description
1 polymer ?
#
loop_
_entity_poly.entity_id
_entity_poly.type
_entity_poly.pdbx_seq_one_letter_code
_entity_poly.pdbx_strand_id
1 'polypeptide(L)'
;MAAMPPAGHAASLLFRESAGYLDFIGAGTLPGWDHVGLEVDGWVWESHPGYDYPGAIFQGILPHFAWDPDEAQHVSVPFESGVQRHHTAGSFRWNSHSRTVSPTPPGGFAAAPIDPVLAANMEFEILLESGSGYPSVSNPFNFTSAQQKGAGGQFTCVGLIEYAAEAAGLNCGEGFVPNALEVVPLTPQLMHWAASNPAVGQLACVPQNIKRWLSGFFDPVDFVLTDPLGRRVGYSAATGHLAEIPEMLYTGDSAETESLVILQPLSGAYHIELTGLGDNATVDIRDGMGNSVFTFDGFLATGQTVASQFTLVTAPLAGDFQEDGDVDADDLAAWGAAFGLAGAASHAQGDADGDQDVDGADFLVWQQQFTAAAAGAVPEPHVFVLVLCAFAASPRTAARARRARTTP
;
A
#
# COMPACT_ATOMS: atom_id res chain seq x y z
N MET A 1 -15.04 27.73 -18.36
CA MET A 1 -13.58 27.55 -18.45
C MET A 1 -12.97 28.20 -17.23
N ALA A 2 -12.65 27.42 -16.22
CA ALA A 2 -11.85 27.90 -15.11
C ALA A 2 -10.43 28.21 -15.61
N ALA A 3 -9.77 29.18 -15.01
CA ALA A 3 -8.41 29.56 -15.38
C ALA A 3 -7.46 28.37 -15.17
N MET A 4 -6.52 28.14 -16.10
CA MET A 4 -5.47 27.16 -15.88
C MET A 4 -4.64 27.59 -14.66
N PRO A 5 -4.42 26.71 -13.67
CA PRO A 5 -3.54 27.00 -12.55
C PRO A 5 -2.09 27.16 -13.05
N PRO A 6 -1.26 27.93 -12.33
CA PRO A 6 0.07 28.31 -12.78
C PRO A 6 1.02 27.11 -12.88
N ALA A 7 1.86 27.07 -13.91
CA ALA A 7 2.81 25.97 -14.16
C ALA A 7 3.81 25.77 -13.00
N GLY A 8 3.96 24.53 -12.54
CA GLY A 8 4.89 24.11 -11.48
C GLY A 8 4.31 23.21 -10.39
N HIS A 9 3.10 22.66 -10.55
CA HIS A 9 2.45 21.81 -9.55
C HIS A 9 3.01 20.38 -9.53
N ALA A 10 3.04 19.80 -8.33
CA ALA A 10 3.39 18.40 -8.11
C ALA A 10 2.32 17.49 -8.74
N ALA A 11 2.73 16.47 -9.48
CA ALA A 11 1.83 15.41 -9.90
C ALA A 11 1.70 14.40 -8.76
N SER A 12 0.47 14.09 -8.34
CA SER A 12 0.23 13.22 -7.19
C SER A 12 -1.03 12.40 -7.37
N LEU A 13 -1.04 11.20 -6.80
CA LEU A 13 -2.30 10.54 -6.44
C LEU A 13 -2.82 11.17 -5.14
N LEU A 14 -4.08 11.55 -5.14
CA LEU A 14 -4.75 12.14 -3.99
C LEU A 14 -5.69 11.11 -3.38
N PHE A 15 -5.57 10.90 -2.08
CA PHE A 15 -6.43 9.99 -1.32
C PHE A 15 -7.18 10.78 -0.26
N ARG A 16 -8.47 10.51 -0.17
CA ARG A 16 -9.36 11.15 0.81
C ARG A 16 -10.11 10.09 1.58
N GLU A 17 -10.48 10.43 2.81
CA GLU A 17 -11.44 9.71 3.63
C GLU A 17 -12.57 10.68 4.01
N SER A 18 -13.83 10.32 3.74
CA SER A 18 -15.00 11.09 4.17
C SER A 18 -15.17 11.00 5.68
N ALA A 19 -15.38 12.14 6.33
CA ALA A 19 -15.84 12.16 7.72
C ALA A 19 -17.31 11.73 7.79
N GLY A 20 -17.51 10.41 7.84
CA GLY A 20 -18.82 9.78 7.91
C GLY A 20 -19.23 9.14 6.58
N TYR A 21 -19.39 7.82 6.65
CA TYR A 21 -20.35 6.98 5.90
C TYR A 21 -20.52 7.33 4.42
N LEU A 22 -19.46 7.22 3.63
CA LEU A 22 -19.59 7.17 2.18
C LEU A 22 -18.65 6.11 1.62
N ASP A 23 -19.28 5.01 1.21
CA ASP A 23 -18.64 3.80 0.76
C ASP A 23 -18.12 3.93 -0.66
N PHE A 24 -16.95 3.34 -0.88
CA PHE A 24 -16.40 3.07 -2.19
C PHE A 24 -17.33 2.14 -3.03
N ILE A 25 -18.22 1.35 -2.40
CA ILE A 25 -19.12 0.37 -3.07
C ILE A 25 -20.52 0.19 -2.40
N GLY A 26 -20.94 1.08 -1.50
CA GLY A 26 -22.27 1.01 -0.85
C GLY A 26 -22.46 -0.11 0.20
N ALA A 27 -21.40 -0.58 0.85
CA ALA A 27 -21.49 -1.60 1.91
C ALA A 27 -20.51 -1.43 3.10
N GLY A 28 -20.49 -0.27 3.75
CA GLY A 28 -19.77 -0.08 5.01
C GLY A 28 -18.27 0.25 4.89
N THR A 29 -17.76 0.86 5.97
CA THR A 29 -16.47 1.55 6.04
C THR A 29 -15.29 0.57 6.13
N LEU A 30 -14.60 0.32 5.02
CA LEU A 30 -13.20 -0.09 5.11
C LEU A 30 -12.42 1.05 5.80
N PRO A 31 -11.65 0.79 6.87
CA PRO A 31 -10.83 1.81 7.49
C PRO A 31 -9.81 2.34 6.48
N GLY A 32 -9.65 3.67 6.41
CA GLY A 32 -8.69 4.33 5.55
C GLY A 32 -9.34 5.09 4.38
N TRP A 33 -8.73 5.03 3.20
CA TRP A 33 -9.11 5.87 2.07
C TRP A 33 -10.43 5.42 1.41
N ASP A 34 -11.31 6.36 1.09
CA ASP A 34 -12.60 6.12 0.42
C ASP A 34 -12.64 6.57 -1.05
N HIS A 35 -11.74 7.48 -1.42
CA HIS A 35 -11.71 8.06 -2.75
C HIS A 35 -10.28 8.34 -3.20
N VAL A 36 -10.04 8.17 -4.50
CA VAL A 36 -8.75 8.47 -5.13
C VAL A 36 -8.93 9.33 -6.38
N GLY A 37 -8.01 10.25 -6.59
CA GLY A 37 -7.92 11.07 -7.80
C GLY A 37 -6.48 11.28 -8.23
N LEU A 38 -6.28 11.69 -9.49
CA LEU A 38 -4.98 12.05 -10.05
C LEU A 38 -4.89 13.57 -10.19
N GLU A 39 -3.94 14.19 -9.48
CA GLU A 39 -3.59 15.60 -9.64
C GLU A 39 -2.56 15.78 -10.76
N VAL A 40 -2.90 16.54 -11.80
CA VAL A 40 -2.00 17.00 -12.86
C VAL A 40 -2.26 18.47 -13.11
N ASP A 41 -1.19 19.27 -13.12
CA ASP A 41 -1.26 20.72 -13.37
C ASP A 41 -2.40 21.39 -12.57
N GLY A 42 -2.46 21.12 -11.26
CA GLY A 42 -3.41 21.71 -10.32
C GLY A 42 -4.88 21.30 -10.50
N TRP A 43 -5.18 20.39 -11.44
CA TRP A 43 -6.48 19.78 -11.63
C TRP A 43 -6.49 18.32 -11.17
N VAL A 44 -7.62 17.89 -10.64
CA VAL A 44 -7.83 16.52 -10.18
C VAL A 44 -8.80 15.81 -11.12
N TRP A 45 -8.32 14.70 -11.66
CA TRP A 45 -9.10 13.71 -12.39
C TRP A 45 -9.60 12.65 -11.42
N GLU A 46 -10.88 12.30 -11.51
CA GLU A 46 -11.50 11.24 -10.70
C GLU A 46 -12.65 10.59 -11.48
N SER A 47 -13.16 9.47 -10.96
CA SER A 47 -14.46 8.92 -11.36
C SER A 47 -15.36 8.84 -10.13
N HIS A 48 -16.55 9.43 -10.21
CA HIS A 48 -17.44 9.60 -9.06
C HIS A 48 -18.87 9.14 -9.38
N PRO A 49 -19.62 8.52 -8.44
CA PRO A 49 -21.00 8.05 -8.69
C PRO A 49 -21.99 9.16 -9.08
N GLY A 50 -21.63 10.41 -8.84
CA GLY A 50 -22.54 11.55 -8.84
C GLY A 50 -23.31 11.57 -7.52
N TYR A 51 -23.38 12.73 -6.86
CA TYR A 51 -24.03 12.87 -5.55
C TYR A 51 -25.56 12.81 -5.65
N ASP A 52 -26.15 11.62 -5.81
CA ASP A 52 -27.60 11.45 -5.71
C ASP A 52 -27.96 10.91 -4.30
N TYR A 53 -28.01 11.81 -3.31
CA TYR A 53 -28.43 11.44 -1.96
C TYR A 53 -29.94 11.65 -1.74
N PRO A 54 -30.65 10.72 -1.08
CA PRO A 54 -32.01 10.95 -0.63
C PRO A 54 -32.00 12.06 0.43
N GLY A 55 -32.46 13.26 0.06
CA GLY A 55 -32.46 14.45 0.93
C GLY A 55 -31.57 15.60 0.45
N ALA A 56 -30.81 15.43 -0.64
CA ALA A 56 -30.23 16.55 -1.37
C ALA A 56 -31.38 17.43 -1.89
N ILE A 57 -31.50 18.64 -1.35
CA ILE A 57 -32.63 19.55 -1.58
C ILE A 57 -32.72 20.00 -3.06
N PHE A 58 -31.74 19.64 -3.88
CA PHE A 58 -31.65 19.97 -5.31
C PHE A 58 -31.11 18.79 -6.12
N GLN A 59 -31.97 17.81 -6.38
CA GLN A 59 -31.71 16.77 -7.39
C GLN A 59 -31.42 17.41 -8.75
N GLY A 60 -30.21 17.22 -9.29
CA GLY A 60 -29.89 17.40 -10.71
C GLY A 60 -30.06 18.80 -11.32
N ILE A 61 -30.19 19.88 -10.54
CA ILE A 61 -30.56 21.21 -11.08
C ILE A 61 -29.58 22.33 -10.69
N LEU A 62 -28.71 22.15 -9.69
CA LEU A 62 -27.74 23.17 -9.27
C LEU A 62 -26.33 22.58 -9.07
N PRO A 63 -25.25 23.30 -9.42
CA PRO A 63 -23.89 22.89 -9.08
C PRO A 63 -23.74 22.77 -7.56
N HIS A 64 -22.96 21.78 -7.11
CA HIS A 64 -22.56 21.69 -5.71
C HIS A 64 -21.29 22.54 -5.48
N PHE A 65 -21.02 22.89 -4.23
CA PHE A 65 -19.95 23.83 -3.88
C PHE A 65 -18.95 23.17 -2.96
N ALA A 66 -17.80 22.79 -3.50
CA ALA A 66 -16.68 22.32 -2.71
C ALA A 66 -15.95 23.52 -2.09
N TRP A 67 -15.56 23.44 -0.82
CA TRP A 67 -14.71 24.43 -0.20
C TRP A 67 -13.25 24.14 -0.56
N ASP A 68 -12.57 25.11 -1.15
CA ASP A 68 -11.13 25.06 -1.37
C ASP A 68 -10.43 25.85 -0.25
N PRO A 69 -9.71 25.18 0.67
CA PRO A 69 -8.99 25.85 1.75
C PRO A 69 -7.75 26.61 1.26
N ASP A 70 -7.16 26.18 0.14
CA ASP A 70 -5.92 26.75 -0.40
C ASP A 70 -6.23 28.10 -1.07
N GLU A 71 -7.44 28.23 -1.63
CA GLU A 71 -7.95 29.47 -2.23
C GLU A 71 -8.90 30.25 -1.30
N ALA A 72 -9.26 29.68 -0.15
CA ALA A 72 -10.24 30.21 0.81
C ALA A 72 -11.58 30.60 0.16
N GLN A 73 -12.06 29.80 -0.77
CA GLN A 73 -13.32 30.05 -1.50
C GLN A 73 -14.09 28.76 -1.80
N HIS A 74 -15.38 28.91 -2.14
CA HIS A 74 -16.16 27.80 -2.69
C HIS A 74 -15.98 27.72 -4.21
N VAL A 75 -15.60 26.53 -4.69
CA VAL A 75 -15.51 26.21 -6.12
C VAL A 75 -16.81 25.54 -6.56
N SER A 76 -17.34 25.97 -7.69
CA SER A 76 -18.53 25.38 -8.30
C SER A 76 -18.15 24.08 -9.00
N VAL A 77 -18.71 22.96 -8.55
CA VAL A 77 -18.47 21.64 -9.13
C VAL A 77 -19.75 21.18 -9.84
N PRO A 78 -19.72 20.94 -11.16
CA PRO A 78 -20.84 20.36 -11.90
C PRO A 78 -21.28 19.01 -11.32
N PHE A 79 -22.57 18.71 -11.46
CA PHE A 79 -23.04 17.35 -11.21
C PHE A 79 -22.71 16.50 -12.44
N GLU A 80 -21.73 15.63 -12.30
CA GLU A 80 -21.32 14.66 -13.32
C GLU A 80 -21.10 13.30 -12.64
N SER A 81 -21.53 12.24 -13.32
CA SER A 81 -21.39 10.86 -12.88
C SER A 81 -20.43 10.17 -13.84
N GLY A 82 -19.39 9.53 -13.32
CA GLY A 82 -18.29 8.97 -14.08
C GLY A 82 -17.05 9.86 -14.07
N VAL A 83 -16.26 9.75 -15.14
CA VAL A 83 -14.95 10.40 -15.28
C VAL A 83 -15.10 11.91 -15.40
N GLN A 84 -14.41 12.66 -14.54
CA GLN A 84 -14.55 14.10 -14.46
C GLN A 84 -13.25 14.82 -14.07
N ARG A 85 -13.18 16.13 -14.39
CA ARG A 85 -12.10 17.05 -14.00
C ARG A 85 -12.68 18.39 -13.55
N HIS A 86 -13.16 18.42 -12.31
CA HIS A 86 -13.78 19.62 -11.73
C HIS A 86 -13.10 20.13 -10.47
N HIS A 87 -12.23 19.32 -9.87
CA HIS A 87 -11.60 19.62 -8.60
C HIS A 87 -10.16 20.11 -8.79
N THR A 88 -9.75 21.02 -7.91
CA THR A 88 -8.36 21.26 -7.51
C THR A 88 -8.00 20.31 -6.37
N ALA A 89 -6.72 20.15 -6.01
CA ALA A 89 -6.35 19.39 -4.82
C ALA A 89 -7.03 19.92 -3.54
N GLY A 90 -7.12 21.24 -3.39
CA GLY A 90 -7.80 21.90 -2.28
C GLY A 90 -9.28 21.54 -2.19
N SER A 91 -10.02 21.66 -3.29
CA SER A 91 -11.44 21.30 -3.33
C SER A 91 -11.71 19.79 -3.31
N PHE A 92 -10.77 18.95 -3.76
CA PHE A 92 -10.86 17.49 -3.63
C PHE A 92 -10.79 17.08 -2.16
N ARG A 93 -9.90 17.70 -1.36
CA ARG A 93 -9.72 17.40 0.08
C ARG A 93 -11.01 17.43 0.90
N TRP A 94 -11.96 18.30 0.57
CA TRP A 94 -13.14 18.53 1.40
C TRP A 94 -14.41 18.07 0.72
N ASN A 95 -15.15 17.20 1.41
CA ASN A 95 -16.47 16.79 0.97
C ASN A 95 -17.53 17.84 1.39
N SER A 96 -17.56 19.00 0.71
CA SER A 96 -18.54 20.05 1.01
C SER A 96 -19.69 20.06 0.00
N HIS A 97 -20.89 19.73 0.50
CA HIS A 97 -22.13 19.72 -0.29
C HIS A 97 -22.98 20.98 -0.10
N SER A 98 -22.49 21.99 0.62
CA SER A 98 -23.28 23.18 0.95
C SER A 98 -22.43 24.44 1.09
N ARG A 99 -22.93 25.54 0.52
CA ARG A 99 -22.40 26.91 0.74
C ARG A 99 -22.58 27.43 2.16
N THR A 100 -23.36 26.75 3.00
CA THR A 100 -23.79 27.26 4.32
C THR A 100 -23.37 26.38 5.48
N VAL A 101 -22.87 25.17 5.22
CA VAL A 101 -22.42 24.25 6.27
C VAL A 101 -20.90 24.27 6.27
N SER A 102 -20.32 24.52 7.45
CA SER A 102 -18.86 24.45 7.66
C SER A 102 -18.39 23.09 7.15
N PRO A 103 -17.37 23.04 6.29
CA PRO A 103 -17.01 21.79 5.63
C PRO A 103 -16.57 20.80 6.71
N THR A 104 -17.04 19.55 6.65
CA THR A 104 -16.54 18.52 7.55
C THR A 104 -15.10 18.24 7.11
N PRO A 105 -14.09 18.40 7.99
CA PRO A 105 -12.73 17.98 7.65
C PRO A 105 -12.78 16.53 7.21
N PRO A 106 -12.08 16.13 6.14
CA PRO A 106 -11.95 14.72 5.82
C PRO A 106 -11.41 13.97 7.04
N GLY A 107 -11.80 12.70 7.21
CA GLY A 107 -11.23 11.82 8.23
C GLY A 107 -9.70 11.74 8.11
N GLY A 108 -9.22 11.83 6.87
CA GLY A 108 -7.82 11.98 6.48
C GLY A 108 -7.66 12.46 5.04
N PHE A 109 -6.47 12.96 4.71
CA PHE A 109 -6.04 13.24 3.33
C PHE A 109 -4.56 12.88 3.16
N ALA A 110 -4.22 12.23 2.05
CA ALA A 110 -2.83 11.98 1.65
C ALA A 110 -2.62 12.31 0.17
N ALA A 111 -1.38 12.69 -0.15
CA ALA A 111 -0.90 12.84 -1.51
C ALA A 111 0.34 11.96 -1.68
N ALA A 112 0.32 11.07 -2.66
CA ALA A 112 1.46 10.27 -3.07
C ALA A 112 2.06 10.88 -4.35
N PRO A 113 3.22 11.54 -4.30
CA PRO A 113 3.85 12.13 -5.47
C PRO A 113 4.20 11.05 -6.50
N ILE A 114 3.96 11.34 -7.77
CA ILE A 114 4.32 10.46 -8.88
C ILE A 114 5.18 11.20 -9.91
N ASP A 115 5.86 10.45 -10.77
CA ASP A 115 6.66 11.03 -11.84
C ASP A 115 5.80 11.91 -12.77
N PRO A 116 6.20 13.17 -13.07
CA PRO A 116 5.40 14.05 -13.90
C PRO A 116 5.18 13.57 -15.33
N VAL A 117 6.10 12.78 -15.90
CA VAL A 117 5.94 12.21 -17.25
C VAL A 117 4.90 11.10 -17.21
N LEU A 118 4.96 10.23 -16.20
CA LEU A 118 3.92 9.22 -15.95
C LEU A 118 2.55 9.88 -15.78
N ALA A 119 2.45 10.92 -14.96
CA ALA A 119 1.20 11.63 -14.71
C ALA A 119 0.61 12.25 -15.97
N ALA A 120 1.44 12.85 -16.83
CA ALA A 120 0.99 13.40 -18.11
C ALA A 120 0.48 12.30 -19.06
N ASN A 121 1.12 11.14 -19.08
CA ASN A 121 0.65 9.99 -19.85
C ASN A 121 -0.68 9.47 -19.29
N MET A 122 -0.81 9.34 -17.97
CA MET A 122 -2.06 8.93 -17.32
C MET A 122 -3.20 9.92 -17.62
N GLU A 123 -2.94 11.24 -17.55
CA GLU A 123 -3.94 12.26 -17.90
C GLU A 123 -4.39 12.10 -19.36
N PHE A 124 -3.47 11.82 -20.29
CA PHE A 124 -3.83 11.57 -21.69
C PHE A 124 -4.78 10.38 -21.83
N GLU A 125 -4.55 9.27 -21.11
CA GLU A 125 -5.42 8.09 -21.14
C GLU A 125 -6.79 8.38 -20.50
N ILE A 126 -6.83 9.10 -19.37
CA ILE A 126 -8.09 9.51 -18.73
C ILE A 126 -8.91 10.43 -19.65
N LEU A 127 -8.26 11.32 -20.39
CA LEU A 127 -8.92 12.21 -21.35
C LEU A 127 -9.68 11.45 -22.45
N LEU A 128 -9.20 10.25 -22.84
CA LEU A 128 -9.90 9.40 -23.80
C LEU A 128 -11.20 8.82 -23.22
N GLU A 129 -11.28 8.72 -21.90
CA GLU A 129 -12.39 8.14 -21.14
C GLU A 129 -13.33 9.19 -20.54
N SER A 130 -13.24 10.46 -20.95
CA SER A 130 -14.03 11.57 -20.38
C SER A 130 -15.55 11.47 -20.57
N GLY A 131 -16.04 10.46 -21.31
CA GLY A 131 -17.47 10.18 -21.49
C GLY A 131 -17.94 8.93 -20.74
N SER A 132 -17.04 8.27 -20.01
CA SER A 132 -17.30 7.02 -19.33
C SER A 132 -17.99 7.25 -17.98
N GLY A 133 -18.92 6.36 -17.63
CA GLY A 133 -19.80 6.50 -16.46
C GLY A 133 -19.19 5.96 -15.18
N TYR A 134 -20.00 5.95 -14.11
CA TYR A 134 -19.67 5.25 -12.86
C TYR A 134 -20.54 3.99 -12.72
N PRO A 135 -19.97 2.85 -12.27
CA PRO A 135 -20.71 1.61 -12.13
C PRO A 135 -21.68 1.65 -10.94
N SER A 136 -22.89 1.16 -11.14
CA SER A 136 -23.80 0.89 -10.01
C SER A 136 -23.40 -0.45 -9.40
N VAL A 137 -22.92 -0.42 -8.16
CA VAL A 137 -22.46 -1.62 -7.48
C VAL A 137 -23.47 -2.00 -6.39
N SER A 138 -24.03 -3.20 -6.50
CA SER A 138 -25.00 -3.75 -5.55
C SER A 138 -24.40 -4.78 -4.59
N ASN A 139 -23.23 -5.34 -4.95
CA ASN A 139 -22.43 -6.22 -4.10
C ASN A 139 -20.93 -6.07 -4.48
N PRO A 140 -20.07 -5.58 -3.58
CA PRO A 140 -18.63 -5.41 -3.83
C PRO A 140 -17.91 -6.70 -4.22
N PHE A 141 -18.34 -7.84 -3.69
CA PHE A 141 -17.69 -9.13 -3.89
C PHE A 141 -17.85 -9.70 -5.31
N ASN A 142 -18.81 -9.18 -6.08
CA ASN A 142 -19.00 -9.57 -7.48
C ASN A 142 -18.42 -8.55 -8.47
N PHE A 143 -17.68 -7.55 -7.97
CA PHE A 143 -17.23 -6.42 -8.77
C PHE A 143 -15.76 -6.58 -9.17
N THR A 144 -15.53 -7.21 -10.33
CA THR A 144 -14.19 -7.60 -10.79
C THR A 144 -13.28 -6.39 -11.04
N SER A 145 -11.95 -6.56 -10.96
CA SER A 145 -11.01 -5.48 -11.27
C SER A 145 -11.19 -4.94 -12.69
N ALA A 146 -11.49 -5.81 -13.66
CA ALA A 146 -11.84 -5.41 -15.02
C ALA A 146 -13.05 -4.47 -15.07
N GLN A 147 -14.11 -4.75 -14.29
CA GLN A 147 -15.28 -3.87 -14.19
C GLN A 147 -14.97 -2.55 -13.48
N GLN A 148 -14.04 -2.56 -12.53
CA GLN A 148 -13.55 -1.33 -11.90
C GLN A 148 -12.81 -0.44 -12.90
N LYS A 149 -12.03 -1.06 -13.78
CA LYS A 149 -11.14 -0.45 -14.79
C LYS A 149 -11.79 -0.16 -16.14
N GLY A 150 -13.11 0.00 -16.21
CA GLY A 150 -13.76 0.43 -17.46
C GLY A 150 -14.54 -0.64 -18.21
N ALA A 151 -14.54 -1.91 -17.79
CA ALA A 151 -15.33 -2.92 -18.51
C ALA A 151 -16.83 -2.57 -18.46
N GLY A 152 -17.39 -2.24 -19.62
CA GLY A 152 -18.76 -1.70 -19.74
C GLY A 152 -18.85 -0.18 -19.90
N GLY A 153 -17.71 0.52 -20.11
CA GLY A 153 -17.66 1.98 -20.27
C GLY A 153 -17.87 2.72 -18.96
N GLN A 154 -17.46 2.11 -17.84
CA GLN A 154 -17.69 2.64 -16.50
C GLN A 154 -16.48 2.41 -15.60
N PHE A 155 -16.07 3.43 -14.85
CA PHE A 155 -14.91 3.37 -13.97
C PHE A 155 -15.29 3.67 -12.52
N THR A 156 -14.69 2.95 -11.59
CA THR A 156 -14.63 3.42 -10.18
C THR A 156 -13.52 4.45 -10.02
N CYS A 157 -13.46 5.14 -8.88
CA CYS A 157 -12.37 6.09 -8.62
C CYS A 157 -11.00 5.39 -8.68
N VAL A 158 -10.84 4.25 -7.99
CA VAL A 158 -9.59 3.46 -8.04
C VAL A 158 -9.36 2.87 -9.43
N GLY A 159 -10.39 2.32 -10.06
CA GLY A 159 -10.22 1.65 -11.34
C GLY A 159 -9.89 2.60 -12.49
N LEU A 160 -10.33 3.87 -12.44
CA LEU A 160 -9.89 4.90 -13.40
C LEU A 160 -8.39 5.13 -13.30
N ILE A 161 -7.89 5.33 -12.08
CA ILE A 161 -6.47 5.62 -11.84
C ILE A 161 -5.61 4.41 -12.18
N GLU A 162 -6.07 3.20 -11.82
CA GLU A 162 -5.37 1.97 -12.12
C GLU A 162 -5.31 1.71 -13.64
N TYR A 163 -6.45 1.85 -14.34
CA TYR A 163 -6.50 1.78 -15.80
C TYR A 163 -5.53 2.76 -16.45
N ALA A 164 -5.54 4.02 -16.01
CA ALA A 164 -4.67 5.06 -16.57
C ALA A 164 -3.19 4.72 -16.37
N ALA A 165 -2.83 4.14 -15.22
CA ALA A 165 -1.46 3.71 -14.93
C ALA A 165 -1.03 2.54 -15.82
N GLU A 166 -1.89 1.53 -16.01
CA GLU A 166 -1.65 0.42 -16.93
C GLU A 166 -1.47 0.92 -18.37
N ALA A 167 -2.39 1.76 -18.85
CA ALA A 167 -2.37 2.32 -20.19
C ALA A 167 -1.14 3.23 -20.43
N ALA A 168 -0.69 3.95 -19.40
CA ALA A 168 0.56 4.70 -19.42
C ALA A 168 1.83 3.83 -19.35
N GLY A 169 1.68 2.50 -19.22
CA GLY A 169 2.77 1.54 -19.22
C GLY A 169 3.52 1.41 -17.90
N LEU A 170 2.96 1.93 -16.79
CA LEU A 170 3.55 1.74 -15.47
C LEU A 170 3.69 0.24 -15.19
N ASN A 171 4.83 -0.17 -14.62
CA ASN A 171 5.00 -1.53 -14.12
C ASN A 171 4.73 -2.60 -15.22
N CYS A 172 5.23 -2.34 -16.43
CA CYS A 172 4.99 -3.16 -17.63
C CYS A 172 3.50 -3.29 -18.02
N GLY A 173 2.72 -2.25 -17.72
CA GLY A 173 1.29 -2.21 -17.99
C GLY A 173 0.44 -2.93 -16.95
N GLU A 174 0.98 -3.18 -15.76
CA GLU A 174 0.23 -3.72 -14.61
C GLU A 174 -0.23 -2.64 -13.62
N GLY A 175 0.07 -1.36 -13.88
CA GLY A 175 -0.43 -0.26 -13.06
C GLY A 175 0.25 -0.14 -11.69
N PHE A 176 -0.40 0.49 -10.72
CA PHE A 176 0.15 0.61 -9.36
C PHE A 176 0.03 -0.69 -8.58
N VAL A 177 -1.08 -1.41 -8.76
CA VAL A 177 -1.39 -2.68 -8.11
C VAL A 177 -1.17 -3.80 -9.13
N PRO A 178 -0.10 -4.61 -9.00
CA PRO A 178 0.18 -5.70 -9.92
C PRO A 178 -1.05 -6.57 -10.16
N ASN A 179 -1.27 -7.01 -11.40
CA ASN A 179 -2.44 -7.81 -11.80
C ASN A 179 -2.73 -9.02 -10.89
N ALA A 180 -1.68 -9.56 -10.26
CA ALA A 180 -1.81 -10.67 -9.33
C ALA A 180 -2.47 -10.28 -8.00
N LEU A 181 -2.24 -9.04 -7.53
CA LEU A 181 -2.79 -8.46 -6.31
C LEU A 181 -4.15 -7.78 -6.52
N GLU A 182 -4.67 -7.76 -7.74
CA GLU A 182 -6.01 -7.25 -8.04
C GLU A 182 -7.10 -8.23 -7.59
N VAL A 183 -7.08 -8.54 -6.30
CA VAL A 183 -8.09 -9.37 -5.68
C VAL A 183 -9.36 -8.52 -5.52
N VAL A 184 -10.52 -9.13 -5.77
CA VAL A 184 -11.80 -8.42 -5.82
C VAL A 184 -12.22 -7.95 -4.42
N PRO A 185 -12.58 -6.66 -4.22
CA PRO A 185 -12.39 -5.50 -5.10
C PRO A 185 -11.07 -4.74 -4.85
N LEU A 186 -10.53 -4.06 -5.87
CA LEU A 186 -9.45 -3.07 -5.69
C LEU A 186 -9.90 -1.98 -4.71
N THR A 187 -9.08 -1.64 -3.72
CA THR A 187 -9.43 -0.62 -2.73
C THR A 187 -8.51 0.59 -2.84
N PRO A 188 -8.97 1.81 -2.52
CA PRO A 188 -8.10 2.97 -2.41
C PRO A 188 -6.95 2.76 -1.42
N GLN A 189 -7.17 1.96 -0.36
CA GLN A 189 -6.16 1.59 0.61
C GLN A 189 -5.03 0.74 0.00
N LEU A 190 -5.38 -0.27 -0.79
CA LEU A 190 -4.41 -1.10 -1.51
C LEU A 190 -3.60 -0.26 -2.51
N MET A 191 -4.27 0.60 -3.27
CA MET A 191 -3.58 1.50 -4.21
C MET A 191 -2.64 2.48 -3.50
N HIS A 192 -3.07 3.10 -2.40
CA HIS A 192 -2.21 4.02 -1.63
C HIS A 192 -0.95 3.32 -1.12
N TRP A 193 -1.11 2.12 -0.55
CA TRP A 193 0.01 1.31 -0.10
C TRP A 193 0.92 0.94 -1.26
N ALA A 194 0.36 0.50 -2.40
CA ALA A 194 1.12 0.11 -3.57
C ALA A 194 1.92 1.26 -4.18
N ALA A 195 1.28 2.43 -4.35
CA ALA A 195 1.93 3.64 -4.84
C ALA A 195 3.03 4.16 -3.88
N SER A 196 2.93 3.85 -2.59
CA SER A 196 3.90 4.26 -1.57
C SER A 196 5.01 3.23 -1.32
N ASN A 197 4.90 2.03 -1.89
CA ASN A 197 5.82 0.92 -1.62
C ASN A 197 6.58 0.50 -2.90
N PRO A 198 7.87 0.87 -3.03
CA PRO A 198 8.65 0.57 -4.24
C PRO A 198 8.84 -0.93 -4.49
N ALA A 199 8.74 -1.78 -3.46
CA ALA A 199 8.83 -3.24 -3.61
C ALA A 199 7.68 -3.81 -4.47
N VAL A 200 6.53 -3.13 -4.51
CA VAL A 200 5.40 -3.54 -5.36
C VAL A 200 5.77 -3.47 -6.84
N GLY A 201 6.49 -2.43 -7.25
CA GLY A 201 6.99 -2.29 -8.63
C GLY A 201 8.03 -3.34 -9.01
N GLN A 202 8.73 -3.94 -8.04
CA GLN A 202 9.67 -5.04 -8.30
C GLN A 202 8.96 -6.37 -8.60
N LEU A 203 7.72 -6.54 -8.14
CA LEU A 203 6.88 -7.68 -8.50
C LEU A 203 6.21 -7.50 -9.86
N ALA A 204 6.07 -6.25 -10.31
CA ALA A 204 5.61 -5.98 -11.65
C ALA A 204 6.65 -6.42 -12.69
N CYS A 205 6.20 -6.71 -13.91
CA CYS A 205 7.04 -7.24 -15.00
C CYS A 205 7.59 -8.67 -14.79
N VAL A 206 7.47 -9.24 -13.60
CA VAL A 206 7.88 -10.62 -13.31
C VAL A 206 6.78 -11.59 -13.81
N PRO A 207 7.13 -12.73 -14.44
CA PRO A 207 6.15 -13.75 -14.80
C PRO A 207 5.29 -14.17 -13.60
N GLN A 208 3.97 -14.35 -13.83
CA GLN A 208 3.00 -14.66 -12.76
C GLN A 208 3.40 -15.87 -11.90
N ASN A 209 4.06 -16.88 -12.48
CA ASN A 209 4.54 -18.07 -11.78
C ASN A 209 5.76 -17.83 -10.87
N ILE A 210 6.34 -16.63 -10.88
CA ILE A 210 7.50 -16.23 -10.06
C ILE A 210 7.07 -15.15 -9.05
N LYS A 211 5.89 -14.52 -9.19
CA LYS A 211 5.39 -13.54 -8.23
C LYS A 211 5.14 -14.19 -6.87
N ARG A 212 5.67 -13.57 -5.82
CA ARG A 212 5.57 -14.06 -4.43
C ARG A 212 4.74 -13.09 -3.61
N TRP A 213 3.52 -13.49 -3.29
CA TRP A 213 2.64 -12.76 -2.40
C TRP A 213 1.69 -13.71 -1.67
N LEU A 214 1.13 -13.21 -0.57
CA LEU A 214 0.07 -13.85 0.20
C LEU A 214 -1.03 -12.80 0.43
N SER A 215 -2.28 -13.07 0.05
CA SER A 215 -3.40 -12.19 0.39
C SER A 215 -4.38 -12.88 1.31
N GLY A 216 -4.94 -12.17 2.27
CA GLY A 216 -5.99 -12.68 3.15
C GLY A 216 -7.22 -11.77 3.15
N PHE A 217 -8.39 -12.40 3.23
CA PHE A 217 -9.67 -11.78 3.53
C PHE A 217 -10.18 -12.33 4.87
N PHE A 218 -10.68 -11.46 5.75
CA PHE A 218 -11.18 -11.84 7.08
C PHE A 218 -12.44 -11.03 7.39
N ASP A 219 -13.57 -11.70 7.62
CA ASP A 219 -14.84 -11.03 7.91
C ASP A 219 -15.92 -11.98 8.49
N PRO A 220 -16.60 -11.65 9.60
CA PRO A 220 -16.19 -10.77 10.69
C PRO A 220 -15.38 -11.59 11.71
N VAL A 221 -14.08 -11.32 11.82
CA VAL A 221 -13.18 -12.04 12.73
C VAL A 221 -11.89 -11.27 12.98
N ASP A 222 -11.46 -11.21 14.24
CA ASP A 222 -10.11 -10.76 14.58
C ASP A 222 -9.12 -11.86 14.19
N PHE A 223 -7.94 -11.51 13.67
CA PHE A 223 -6.91 -12.50 13.37
C PHE A 223 -5.50 -12.09 13.77
N VAL A 224 -4.67 -13.06 14.11
CA VAL A 224 -3.22 -12.90 14.19
C VAL A 224 -2.56 -13.96 13.32
N LEU A 225 -1.86 -13.53 12.27
CA LEU A 225 -1.02 -14.38 11.44
C LEU A 225 0.43 -14.25 11.88
N THR A 226 1.10 -15.37 12.11
CA THR A 226 2.52 -15.46 12.48
C THR A 226 3.28 -16.17 11.37
N ASP A 227 4.38 -15.57 10.91
CA ASP A 227 5.23 -16.12 9.87
C ASP A 227 6.30 -17.10 10.40
N PRO A 228 7.09 -17.75 9.52
CA PRO A 228 8.11 -18.72 9.91
C PRO A 228 9.22 -18.16 10.84
N LEU A 229 9.44 -16.84 10.84
CA LEU A 229 10.41 -16.18 11.73
C LEU A 229 9.77 -15.73 13.06
N GLY A 230 8.47 -15.99 13.26
CA GLY A 230 7.73 -15.59 14.45
C GLY A 230 7.25 -14.14 14.44
N ARG A 231 7.34 -13.44 13.31
CA ARG A 231 6.81 -12.08 13.15
C ARG A 231 5.30 -12.16 12.93
N ARG A 232 4.56 -11.18 13.47
CA ARG A 232 3.10 -11.18 13.48
C ARG A 232 2.47 -10.02 12.73
N VAL A 233 1.30 -10.27 12.16
CA VAL A 233 0.41 -9.27 11.55
C VAL A 233 -1.04 -9.55 11.91
N GLY A 234 -1.86 -8.51 11.98
CA GLY A 234 -3.30 -8.59 12.28
C GLY A 234 -3.66 -7.84 13.55
N TYR A 235 -4.74 -8.24 14.19
CA TYR A 235 -5.25 -7.63 15.40
C TYR A 235 -5.82 -8.67 16.37
N SER A 236 -5.67 -8.39 17.66
CA SER A 236 -6.52 -9.01 18.68
C SER A 236 -6.79 -8.02 19.79
N ALA A 237 -7.92 -8.15 20.49
CA ALA A 237 -8.21 -7.34 21.67
C ALA A 237 -7.12 -7.40 22.76
N ALA A 238 -6.30 -8.45 22.79
CA ALA A 238 -5.22 -8.62 23.76
C ALA A 238 -3.92 -7.89 23.37
N THR A 239 -3.59 -7.86 22.07
CA THR A 239 -2.32 -7.32 21.56
C THR A 239 -2.46 -5.96 20.91
N GLY A 240 -3.68 -5.56 20.53
CA GLY A 240 -3.90 -4.49 19.58
C GLY A 240 -3.38 -4.84 18.19
N HIS A 241 -3.14 -3.80 17.38
CA HIS A 241 -2.65 -3.91 16.02
C HIS A 241 -1.19 -4.40 15.95
N LEU A 242 -0.94 -5.42 15.13
CA LEU A 242 0.36 -6.05 14.90
C LEU A 242 0.80 -5.83 13.45
N ALA A 243 2.06 -5.42 13.28
CA ALA A 243 2.64 -5.05 11.99
C ALA A 243 4.14 -5.32 11.95
N GLU A 244 4.54 -6.56 12.25
CA GLU A 244 5.95 -6.95 12.41
C GLU A 244 6.55 -7.55 11.13
N ILE A 245 5.71 -7.99 10.18
CA ILE A 245 6.13 -8.52 8.87
C ILE A 245 6.44 -7.33 7.94
N PRO A 246 7.61 -7.29 7.28
CA PRO A 246 7.96 -6.22 6.34
C PRO A 246 7.13 -6.32 5.06
N GLU A 247 7.03 -5.20 4.33
CA GLU A 247 6.37 -5.14 3.01
C GLU A 247 4.95 -5.76 3.00
N MET A 248 4.23 -5.58 4.10
CA MET A 248 2.85 -6.01 4.24
C MET A 248 1.90 -4.81 4.20
N LEU A 249 0.67 -5.09 3.80
CA LEU A 249 -0.51 -4.25 3.95
C LEU A 249 -1.48 -4.98 4.87
N TYR A 250 -1.90 -4.34 5.95
CA TYR A 250 -3.06 -4.76 6.73
C TYR A 250 -4.00 -3.57 6.87
N THR A 251 -5.28 -3.76 6.55
CA THR A 251 -6.29 -2.68 6.58
C THR A 251 -6.65 -2.24 8.00
N GLY A 252 -6.27 -3.01 9.01
CA GLY A 252 -6.61 -2.78 10.41
C GLY A 252 -7.94 -3.43 10.81
N ASP A 253 -8.18 -3.45 12.12
CA ASP A 253 -9.42 -3.91 12.75
C ASP A 253 -10.59 -3.03 12.30
N SER A 254 -11.61 -3.66 11.75
CA SER A 254 -12.79 -2.98 11.24
C SER A 254 -14.07 -3.74 11.56
N ALA A 255 -15.19 -3.03 11.61
CA ALA A 255 -16.50 -3.65 11.76
C ALA A 255 -16.94 -4.45 10.50
N GLU A 256 -16.19 -4.33 9.42
CA GLU A 256 -16.45 -4.94 8.12
C GLU A 256 -15.25 -5.85 7.74
N THR A 257 -15.04 -6.07 6.45
CA THR A 257 -13.92 -6.82 5.91
C THR A 257 -12.54 -6.24 6.29
N GLU A 258 -11.67 -7.12 6.78
CA GLU A 258 -10.24 -6.88 6.87
C GLU A 258 -9.49 -7.56 5.72
N SER A 259 -8.45 -6.91 5.21
CA SER A 259 -7.58 -7.43 4.16
C SER A 259 -6.11 -7.38 4.55
N LEU A 260 -5.39 -8.43 4.17
CA LEU A 260 -3.96 -8.58 4.34
C LEU A 260 -3.31 -8.81 2.98
N VAL A 261 -2.17 -8.17 2.72
CA VAL A 261 -1.24 -8.57 1.66
C VAL A 261 0.16 -8.64 2.27
N ILE A 262 0.91 -9.70 1.98
CA ILE A 262 2.33 -9.81 2.30
C ILE A 262 3.06 -10.00 0.98
N LEU A 263 4.02 -9.12 0.69
CA LEU A 263 4.94 -9.32 -0.42
C LEU A 263 6.10 -10.20 0.02
N GLN A 264 6.63 -10.96 -0.92
CA GLN A 264 7.78 -11.83 -0.69
C GLN A 264 7.62 -12.68 0.59
N PRO A 265 6.47 -13.38 0.78
CA PRO A 265 6.28 -14.19 1.96
C PRO A 265 7.34 -15.28 2.02
N LEU A 266 7.75 -15.65 3.23
CA LEU A 266 8.73 -16.69 3.45
C LEU A 266 8.12 -18.05 3.12
N SER A 267 8.94 -18.97 2.62
CA SER A 267 8.56 -20.38 2.58
C SER A 267 8.54 -20.93 4.00
N GLY A 268 7.54 -21.74 4.34
CA GLY A 268 7.49 -22.41 5.64
C GLY A 268 6.13 -22.42 6.32
N ALA A 269 6.14 -22.71 7.62
CA ALA A 269 4.93 -22.85 8.43
C ALA A 269 4.45 -21.48 8.95
N TYR A 270 3.22 -21.14 8.59
CA TYR A 270 2.48 -20.01 9.13
C TYR A 270 1.46 -20.49 10.16
N HIS A 271 1.30 -19.72 11.23
CA HIS A 271 0.29 -19.97 12.26
C HIS A 271 -0.76 -18.87 12.20
N ILE A 272 -2.04 -19.25 12.19
CA ILE A 272 -3.16 -18.32 12.18
C ILE A 272 -4.00 -18.55 13.44
N GLU A 273 -4.28 -17.48 14.16
CA GLU A 273 -5.22 -17.46 15.27
C GLU A 273 -6.39 -16.56 14.91
N LEU A 274 -7.60 -17.10 14.95
CA LEU A 274 -8.85 -16.37 14.72
C LEU A 274 -9.57 -16.18 16.06
N THR A 275 -10.10 -14.99 16.31
CA THR A 275 -10.95 -14.71 17.47
C THR A 275 -12.33 -14.24 17.03
N GLY A 276 -13.35 -15.01 17.40
CA GLY A 276 -14.73 -14.78 17.00
C GLY A 276 -15.32 -13.49 17.56
N LEU A 277 -16.15 -12.85 16.75
CA LEU A 277 -16.92 -11.67 17.13
C LEU A 277 -18.40 -11.99 17.45
N GLY A 278 -18.81 -13.25 17.34
CA GLY A 278 -20.19 -13.69 17.60
C GLY A 278 -21.05 -13.85 16.36
N ASP A 279 -20.44 -14.08 15.19
CA ASP A 279 -21.12 -14.26 13.91
C ASP A 279 -20.44 -15.35 13.04
N ASN A 280 -20.95 -15.60 11.83
CA ASN A 280 -20.37 -16.52 10.85
C ASN A 280 -19.19 -15.87 10.12
N ALA A 281 -17.98 -16.22 10.54
CA ALA A 281 -16.75 -15.71 9.96
C ALA A 281 -16.38 -16.48 8.67
N THR A 282 -15.90 -15.72 7.69
CA THR A 282 -15.30 -16.19 6.44
C THR A 282 -13.86 -15.70 6.39
N VAL A 283 -12.93 -16.63 6.18
CA VAL A 283 -11.52 -16.35 5.97
C VAL A 283 -11.05 -17.10 4.74
N ASP A 284 -10.32 -16.42 3.88
CA ASP A 284 -9.62 -17.03 2.75
C ASP A 284 -8.25 -16.38 2.61
N ILE A 285 -7.20 -17.18 2.72
CA ILE A 285 -5.81 -16.76 2.48
C ILE A 285 -5.35 -17.47 1.22
N ARG A 286 -4.83 -16.71 0.25
CA ARG A 286 -4.38 -17.19 -1.05
C ARG A 286 -2.92 -16.90 -1.31
N ASP A 287 -2.25 -17.84 -1.97
CA ASP A 287 -0.87 -17.69 -2.45
C ASP A 287 -0.80 -16.92 -3.79
N GLY A 288 0.43 -16.67 -4.24
CA GLY A 288 0.72 -15.98 -5.49
C GLY A 288 0.24 -16.67 -6.76
N MET A 289 -0.17 -17.94 -6.67
CA MET A 289 -0.74 -18.71 -7.77
C MET A 289 -2.28 -18.68 -7.75
N GLY A 290 -2.87 -18.01 -6.77
CA GLY A 290 -4.31 -17.93 -6.55
C GLY A 290 -4.91 -19.14 -5.84
N ASN A 291 -4.10 -20.05 -5.29
CA ASN A 291 -4.61 -21.17 -4.51
C ASN A 291 -4.94 -20.71 -3.09
N SER A 292 -6.09 -21.13 -2.57
CA SER A 292 -6.38 -21.00 -1.14
C SER A 292 -5.45 -21.89 -0.33
N VAL A 293 -4.62 -21.27 0.52
CA VAL A 293 -3.70 -21.96 1.44
C VAL A 293 -4.29 -22.12 2.85
N PHE A 294 -5.28 -21.29 3.18
CA PHE A 294 -6.07 -21.43 4.40
C PHE A 294 -7.48 -20.92 4.18
N THR A 295 -8.48 -21.66 4.64
CA THR A 295 -9.88 -21.24 4.63
C THR A 295 -10.56 -21.53 5.95
N PHE A 296 -11.50 -20.67 6.32
CA PHE A 296 -12.44 -20.88 7.42
C PHE A 296 -13.80 -20.35 7.01
N ASP A 297 -14.85 -21.14 7.20
CA ASP A 297 -16.24 -20.70 7.06
C ASP A 297 -17.02 -21.33 8.21
N GLY A 298 -17.51 -20.50 9.12
CA GLY A 298 -18.30 -20.98 10.24
C GLY A 298 -18.54 -19.97 11.35
N PHE A 299 -19.44 -20.32 12.25
CA PHE A 299 -19.77 -19.50 13.41
C PHE A 299 -18.67 -19.54 14.47
N LEU A 300 -18.21 -18.36 14.91
CA LEU A 300 -17.32 -18.20 16.06
C LEU A 300 -17.98 -17.29 17.09
N ALA A 301 -18.24 -17.83 18.29
CA ALA A 301 -18.78 -17.04 19.40
C ALA A 301 -17.80 -15.93 19.82
N THR A 302 -18.32 -14.85 20.40
CA THR A 302 -17.49 -13.73 20.87
C THR A 302 -16.39 -14.22 21.82
N GLY A 303 -15.12 -13.97 21.46
CA GLY A 303 -13.95 -14.40 22.22
C GLY A 303 -13.57 -15.88 22.09
N GLN A 304 -14.30 -16.66 21.29
CA GLN A 304 -13.88 -18.02 20.92
C GLN A 304 -12.66 -17.94 20.01
N THR A 305 -11.60 -18.66 20.36
CA THR A 305 -10.39 -18.72 19.53
C THR A 305 -10.30 -20.02 18.74
N VAL A 306 -9.84 -19.93 17.50
CA VAL A 306 -9.46 -21.06 16.66
C VAL A 306 -8.04 -20.84 16.17
N ALA A 307 -7.14 -21.76 16.48
CA ALA A 307 -5.77 -21.74 16.01
C ALA A 307 -5.57 -22.84 14.96
N SER A 308 -4.87 -22.51 13.87
CA SER A 308 -4.49 -23.44 12.82
C SER A 308 -3.10 -23.10 12.29
N GLN A 309 -2.56 -23.97 11.44
CA GLN A 309 -1.33 -23.74 10.72
C GLN A 309 -1.49 -24.16 9.26
N PHE A 310 -0.77 -23.48 8.37
CA PHE A 310 -0.62 -23.89 6.98
C PHE A 310 0.85 -23.77 6.57
N THR A 311 1.26 -24.51 5.55
CA THR A 311 2.61 -24.42 4.99
C THR A 311 2.52 -23.73 3.64
N LEU A 312 3.22 -22.60 3.52
CA LEU A 312 3.38 -21.91 2.26
C LEU A 312 4.67 -22.40 1.60
N VAL A 313 4.58 -22.76 0.33
CA VAL A 313 5.74 -23.04 -0.51
C VAL A 313 5.73 -22.01 -1.63
N THR A 314 6.68 -21.08 -1.59
CA THR A 314 6.87 -20.09 -2.64
C THR A 314 7.81 -20.63 -3.71
N ALA A 315 7.75 -20.08 -4.93
CA ALA A 315 8.85 -20.25 -5.88
C ALA A 315 10.17 -19.77 -5.24
N PRO A 316 11.31 -20.45 -5.50
CA PRO A 316 12.62 -19.98 -5.09
C PRO A 316 12.85 -18.54 -5.58
N LEU A 317 13.53 -17.74 -4.79
CA LEU A 317 14.00 -16.44 -5.26
C LEU A 317 15.02 -16.66 -6.38
N ALA A 318 15.06 -15.75 -7.34
CA ALA A 318 15.99 -15.85 -8.46
C ALA A 318 17.46 -15.86 -7.98
N GLY A 319 17.74 -15.14 -6.90
CA GLY A 319 19.04 -15.16 -6.21
C GLY A 319 19.19 -16.21 -5.11
N ASP A 320 18.18 -17.07 -4.85
CA ASP A 320 18.22 -18.14 -3.84
C ASP A 320 18.72 -19.44 -4.48
N PHE A 321 20.02 -19.52 -4.72
CA PHE A 321 20.66 -20.58 -5.50
C PHE A 321 20.73 -21.92 -4.75
N GLN A 322 20.64 -21.94 -3.43
CA GLN A 322 20.54 -23.20 -2.67
C GLN A 322 19.09 -23.65 -2.39
N GLU A 323 18.10 -22.84 -2.77
CA GLU A 323 16.66 -23.07 -2.58
C GLU A 323 16.25 -23.29 -1.11
N ASP A 324 16.90 -22.61 -0.16
CA ASP A 324 16.58 -22.71 1.27
C ASP A 324 15.64 -21.61 1.78
N GLY A 325 15.20 -20.71 0.88
CA GLY A 325 14.07 -19.82 1.09
C GLY A 325 14.44 -18.40 1.50
N ASP A 326 15.72 -18.08 1.59
CA ASP A 326 16.27 -16.73 1.72
C ASP A 326 17.35 -16.44 0.66
N VAL A 327 17.73 -15.18 0.51
CA VAL A 327 18.84 -14.76 -0.35
C VAL A 327 19.88 -14.09 0.51
N ASP A 328 20.99 -14.77 0.75
CA ASP A 328 21.99 -14.37 1.71
C ASP A 328 23.44 -14.57 1.22
N ALA A 329 24.40 -14.66 2.14
CA ALA A 329 25.80 -14.80 1.80
C ALA A 329 26.18 -16.21 1.29
N ASP A 330 25.39 -17.23 1.62
CA ASP A 330 25.59 -18.59 1.12
C ASP A 330 25.23 -18.69 -0.37
N ASP A 331 24.19 -17.95 -0.81
CA ASP A 331 23.88 -17.76 -2.24
C ASP A 331 25.01 -17.06 -2.98
N LEU A 332 25.54 -15.99 -2.38
CA LEU A 332 26.66 -15.26 -2.99
C LEU A 332 27.88 -16.17 -3.19
N ALA A 333 28.10 -17.10 -2.26
CA ALA A 333 29.17 -18.08 -2.39
C ALA A 333 28.89 -19.07 -3.53
N ALA A 334 27.64 -19.49 -3.74
CA ALA A 334 27.23 -20.31 -4.87
C ALA A 334 27.46 -19.61 -6.22
N TRP A 335 26.98 -18.36 -6.37
CA TRP A 335 27.23 -17.53 -7.55
C TRP A 335 28.73 -17.34 -7.81
N GLY A 336 29.49 -16.98 -6.76
CA GLY A 336 30.92 -16.73 -6.86
C GLY A 336 31.73 -17.97 -7.27
N ALA A 337 31.25 -19.18 -6.99
CA ALA A 337 31.88 -20.44 -7.38
C ALA A 337 31.73 -20.76 -8.88
N ALA A 338 30.72 -20.19 -9.54
CA ALA A 338 30.35 -20.48 -10.92
C ALA A 338 30.45 -19.26 -11.86
N PHE A 339 30.85 -18.09 -11.34
CA PHE A 339 31.07 -16.88 -12.13
C PHE A 339 31.90 -17.14 -13.40
N GLY A 340 31.36 -16.71 -14.55
CA GLY A 340 31.95 -16.87 -15.88
C GLY A 340 31.60 -18.20 -16.55
N LEU A 341 30.74 -19.03 -15.97
CA LEU A 341 30.11 -20.17 -16.65
C LEU A 341 29.16 -19.64 -17.74
N ALA A 342 29.10 -20.30 -18.90
CA ALA A 342 28.25 -19.86 -20.01
C ALA A 342 27.68 -21.03 -20.83
N GLY A 343 26.44 -20.88 -21.29
CA GLY A 343 25.76 -21.76 -22.24
C GLY A 343 25.17 -23.05 -21.65
N ALA A 344 25.13 -23.17 -20.32
CA ALA A 344 24.49 -24.28 -19.59
C ALA A 344 24.42 -24.02 -18.08
N ALA A 345 24.46 -22.76 -17.63
CA ALA A 345 24.29 -22.48 -16.22
C ALA A 345 22.90 -22.91 -15.76
N SER A 346 22.83 -23.50 -14.57
CA SER A 346 21.57 -23.73 -13.86
C SER A 346 21.38 -22.66 -12.81
N HIS A 347 20.14 -22.45 -12.37
CA HIS A 347 19.84 -21.57 -11.25
C HIS A 347 20.70 -21.86 -10.00
N ALA A 348 20.86 -23.12 -9.59
CA ALA A 348 21.75 -23.50 -8.48
C ALA A 348 23.26 -23.23 -8.70
N GLN A 349 23.64 -22.80 -9.90
CA GLN A 349 24.98 -22.36 -10.26
C GLN A 349 25.08 -20.83 -10.36
N GLY A 350 24.05 -20.08 -9.98
CA GLY A 350 24.09 -18.62 -10.02
C GLY A 350 23.43 -17.98 -11.24
N ASP A 351 22.68 -18.72 -12.06
CA ASP A 351 21.89 -18.20 -13.20
C ASP A 351 20.55 -17.66 -12.69
N ALA A 352 20.55 -16.40 -12.25
CA ALA A 352 19.40 -15.74 -11.65
C ALA A 352 18.46 -15.14 -12.69
N ASP A 353 18.97 -14.69 -13.84
CA ASP A 353 18.13 -14.10 -14.89
C ASP A 353 17.64 -15.12 -15.94
N GLY A 354 18.17 -16.35 -15.90
CA GLY A 354 17.74 -17.49 -16.69
C GLY A 354 18.30 -17.52 -18.11
N ASP A 355 19.37 -16.76 -18.39
CA ASP A 355 19.98 -16.65 -19.71
C ASP A 355 21.03 -17.74 -20.02
N GLN A 356 21.24 -18.65 -19.06
CA GLN A 356 22.17 -19.79 -19.11
C GLN A 356 23.65 -19.42 -18.99
N ASP A 357 23.98 -18.22 -18.51
CA ASP A 357 25.30 -17.86 -18.02
C ASP A 357 25.29 -17.43 -16.53
N VAL A 358 26.47 -17.07 -16.00
CA VAL A 358 26.65 -16.63 -14.60
C VAL A 358 27.55 -15.41 -14.62
N ASP A 359 26.94 -14.23 -14.60
CA ASP A 359 27.65 -12.97 -14.80
C ASP A 359 27.17 -11.84 -13.87
N GLY A 360 27.47 -10.59 -14.23
CA GLY A 360 27.10 -9.43 -13.43
C GLY A 360 25.60 -9.12 -13.41
N ALA A 361 24.82 -9.58 -14.40
CA ALA A 361 23.38 -9.48 -14.43
C ALA A 361 22.75 -10.34 -13.32
N ASP A 362 23.23 -11.57 -13.14
CA ASP A 362 22.78 -12.44 -12.05
C ASP A 362 23.13 -11.89 -10.69
N PHE A 363 24.35 -11.36 -10.57
CA PHE A 363 24.79 -10.71 -9.33
C PHE A 363 23.90 -9.54 -8.96
N LEU A 364 23.44 -8.77 -9.96
CA LEU A 364 22.51 -7.66 -9.72
C LEU A 364 21.15 -8.16 -9.22
N VAL A 365 20.64 -9.28 -9.75
CA VAL A 365 19.41 -9.93 -9.25
C VAL A 365 19.58 -10.38 -7.80
N TRP A 366 20.70 -11.06 -7.48
CA TRP A 366 21.03 -11.43 -6.10
C TRP A 366 21.10 -10.20 -5.18
N GLN A 367 21.79 -9.13 -5.61
CA GLN A 367 21.89 -7.89 -4.82
C GLN A 367 20.53 -7.25 -4.53
N GLN A 368 19.61 -7.31 -5.49
CA GLN A 368 18.25 -6.78 -5.32
C GLN A 368 17.41 -7.63 -4.36
N GLN A 369 17.67 -8.93 -4.29
CA GLN A 369 16.91 -9.87 -3.46
C GLN A 369 17.57 -10.17 -2.11
N PHE A 370 18.82 -9.74 -1.89
CA PHE A 370 19.57 -9.99 -0.66
C PHE A 370 18.83 -9.50 0.58
N THR A 371 18.37 -10.44 1.39
CA THR A 371 17.79 -10.20 2.70
C THR A 371 18.86 -10.42 3.75
N ALA A 372 19.47 -9.33 4.24
CA ALA A 372 20.38 -9.45 5.38
C ALA A 372 19.62 -10.10 6.54
N ALA A 373 20.05 -11.27 7.00
CA ALA A 373 19.56 -11.86 8.24
C ALA A 373 19.55 -10.76 9.31
N ALA A 374 18.39 -10.50 9.91
CA ALA A 374 18.21 -9.42 10.87
C ALA A 374 19.28 -9.57 11.96
N ALA A 375 20.30 -8.72 11.92
CA ALA A 375 21.34 -8.69 12.94
C ALA A 375 20.61 -8.37 14.25
N GLY A 376 20.47 -9.38 15.11
CA GLY A 376 19.78 -9.25 16.38
C GLY A 376 20.25 -7.99 17.09
N ALA A 377 19.29 -7.19 17.58
CA ALA A 377 19.49 -5.86 18.14
C ALA A 377 20.84 -5.77 18.84
N VAL A 378 21.79 -5.09 18.21
CA VAL A 378 23.09 -4.81 18.82
C VAL A 378 22.77 -4.00 20.07
N PRO A 379 23.04 -4.51 21.29
CA PRO A 379 22.76 -3.75 22.49
C PRO A 379 23.51 -2.43 22.38
N GLU A 380 22.79 -1.31 22.41
CA GLU A 380 23.42 -0.01 22.27
C GLU A 380 24.57 0.07 23.30
N PRO A 381 25.80 0.40 22.86
CA PRO A 381 26.91 0.56 23.78
C PRO A 381 26.47 1.64 24.77
N HIS A 382 26.39 1.26 26.04
CA HIS A 382 25.72 2.04 27.06
C HIS A 382 26.37 3.43 27.11
N VAL A 383 25.74 4.42 26.48
CA VAL A 383 26.27 5.77 26.31
C VAL A 383 26.58 6.40 27.68
N PHE A 384 25.86 5.95 28.71
CA PHE A 384 26.12 6.26 30.12
C PHE A 384 27.53 5.91 30.61
N VAL A 385 28.15 4.82 30.14
CA VAL A 385 29.51 4.43 30.54
C VAL A 385 30.54 5.36 29.89
N LEU A 386 30.35 5.74 28.63
CA LEU A 386 31.25 6.66 27.92
C LEU A 386 31.18 8.09 28.50
N VAL A 387 29.99 8.55 28.89
CA VAL A 387 29.82 9.87 29.53
C VAL A 387 30.44 9.88 30.94
N LEU A 388 30.33 8.81 31.73
CA LEU A 388 30.95 8.73 33.05
C LEU A 388 32.49 8.71 33.01
N CYS A 389 33.09 8.08 31.99
CA CYS A 389 34.54 8.13 31.78
C CYS A 389 35.03 9.53 31.39
N ALA A 390 34.24 10.29 30.63
CA ALA A 390 34.60 11.66 30.24
C ALA A 390 34.61 12.65 31.42
N PHE A 391 33.76 12.46 32.43
CA PHE A 391 33.72 13.33 33.61
C PHE A 391 34.80 13.01 34.66
N ALA A 392 35.33 11.78 34.69
CA ALA A 392 36.42 11.41 35.61
C ALA A 392 37.79 12.00 35.20
N ALA A 393 37.94 12.42 33.94
CA ALA A 393 39.23 12.85 33.38
C ALA A 393 39.46 14.37 33.39
N SER A 394 38.56 15.20 33.95
CA SER A 394 38.75 16.65 33.95
C SER A 394 39.56 17.12 35.17
N PRO A 395 40.83 17.57 35.02
CA PRO A 395 41.62 18.05 36.14
C PRO A 395 41.07 19.38 36.67
N ARG A 396 40.70 19.39 37.96
CA ARG A 396 40.32 20.60 38.70
C ARG A 396 41.45 21.63 38.62
N THR A 397 41.27 22.69 37.84
CA THR A 397 42.14 23.88 37.88
C THR A 397 42.04 24.51 39.26
N ALA A 398 43.07 24.31 40.07
CA ALA A 398 43.21 24.89 41.39
C ALA A 398 43.22 26.43 41.33
N ALA A 399 42.30 27.04 42.09
CA ALA A 399 42.24 28.47 42.31
C ALA A 399 43.57 28.98 42.90
N ARG A 400 44.33 29.75 42.11
CA ARG A 400 45.56 30.40 42.59
C ARG A 400 45.20 31.72 43.28
N ALA A 401 45.04 31.65 44.60
CA ALA A 401 44.88 32.80 45.48
C ALA A 401 46.04 33.79 45.32
N ARG A 402 45.72 35.05 45.02
CA ARG A 402 46.68 36.15 44.82
C ARG A 402 47.09 36.69 46.21
N ARG A 403 48.28 36.30 46.68
CA ARG A 403 48.86 36.75 47.96
C ARG A 403 49.47 38.14 47.82
N ALA A 404 49.09 39.04 48.72
CA ALA A 404 49.63 40.40 48.87
C ALA A 404 51.14 40.39 49.14
N ARG A 405 51.85 41.38 48.59
CA ARG A 405 53.27 41.63 48.87
C ARG A 405 53.44 43.06 49.38
N THR A 406 53.61 43.17 50.70
CA THR A 406 54.27 44.29 51.37
C THR A 406 55.78 44.14 51.22
N THR A 407 56.48 45.26 51.06
CA THR A 407 57.94 45.41 51.22
C THR A 407 58.23 46.84 51.73
N PRO A 408 59.40 47.05 52.35
CA PRO A 408 59.57 47.68 53.66
C PRO A 408 59.57 49.22 53.66
#